data_AF-A0AAD7XUU5-F1
#
_entry.id   AF-A0AAD7XUU5-F1
#
_cell.length_a   1.000
_cell.length_b   1.000
_cell.length_c   1.000
_cell.angle_alpha   90.00
_cell.angle_beta   90.00
_cell.angle_gamma   90.00
#
_symmetry.space_group_name_H-M   'P 1'
#
loop_
_entity.id
_entity.type
_entity.pdbx_description
1 polymer ?
#
loop_
_entity_poly.entity_id
_entity_poly.type
_entity_poly.pdbx_seq_one_letter_code
_entity_poly.pdbx_strand_id
1 'polypeptide(L)'
;MRGEEHKEETRVTREEEEMTTIRVFAVMFLAVRAWELYFSPLTLNGKVMLVSALVAVCFAHRGAMCAALATSCLRMLSRIPFAWDNEWWDLQTDAVLCWSLLQWISDDGCGWVLSAARTTRIQYALFYSAAGFWKLNSGFLDPTTSCATLFFTQHLGRLASVVGADRAKRIAPAVAKVAPTATIALELGVGVAMFAKPKLGAVLAFVLHAAISLTPKPNNISSFSAKCAARLLFFASPRAIHRLVCWAVHRPLVAAAVLPVYVAVVSVLEPSGPQDWATAIFVPSCVFVLAALSLDDDDENDRQIMETCCCCCCCCCCSKKKKKKRSNVLAVALAFIYSYVLLVLGLQDLGSPNMYSNLRLAGGPNHLLVPAAWWRRTVERTYGGVVRVEATTSTFVRRRYPADFTDALQPAIVPDLLAASGYLPATFFHPAKARVLRTLAIIPPRQRWVPFTVLAFEFRRLISEATAQGDPFEITYARLPGDTGDEVWRSTSAAAATITASFDAKGLCSNCSATTDDNISAACDPHELVRLPPLPYIARKFTFFLPYPVLDRGDGPPPHVPCIGP
;
A
#
# COMPACT_ATOMS: atom_id res chain seq x y z
N MET A 1 -20.18 31.44 -39.36
CA MET A 1 -19.01 32.35 -39.22
C MET A 1 -18.71 32.70 -37.76
N ARG A 2 -19.24 33.77 -37.11
CA ARG A 2 -18.82 34.10 -35.70
C ARG A 2 -19.01 32.95 -34.69
N GLY A 3 -20.08 32.16 -34.82
CA GLY A 3 -20.32 31.01 -33.94
C GLY A 3 -19.46 29.77 -34.23
N GLU A 4 -18.81 29.71 -35.39
CA GLU A 4 -17.88 28.61 -35.75
C GLU A 4 -16.46 28.96 -35.33
N GLU A 5 -16.02 30.21 -35.52
CA GLU A 5 -14.73 30.70 -35.04
C GLU A 5 -14.61 30.56 -33.51
N HIS A 6 -15.64 30.95 -32.76
CA HIS A 6 -15.63 30.82 -31.30
C HIS A 6 -15.57 29.35 -30.83
N LYS A 7 -16.19 28.42 -31.58
CA LYS A 7 -16.13 26.99 -31.26
C LYS A 7 -14.75 26.40 -31.51
N GLU A 8 -14.09 26.83 -32.58
CA GLU A 8 -12.74 26.35 -32.91
C GLU A 8 -11.71 26.89 -31.91
N GLU A 9 -11.77 28.17 -31.55
CA GLU A 9 -10.91 28.77 -30.52
C GLU A 9 -11.05 28.03 -29.18
N THR A 10 -12.28 27.80 -28.72
CA THR A 10 -12.56 27.07 -27.48
C THR A 10 -12.02 25.63 -27.52
N ARG A 11 -12.04 24.98 -28.69
CA ARG A 11 -11.54 23.61 -28.87
C ARG A 11 -10.01 23.57 -28.76
N VAL A 12 -9.32 24.49 -29.43
CA VAL A 12 -7.85 24.58 -29.41
C VAL A 12 -7.35 24.81 -27.99
N THR A 13 -7.94 25.77 -27.26
CA THR A 13 -7.55 26.05 -25.87
C THR A 13 -7.71 24.82 -24.98
N ARG A 14 -8.81 24.07 -25.12
CA ARG A 14 -9.04 22.85 -24.34
C ARG A 14 -8.02 21.75 -24.63
N GLU A 15 -7.66 21.56 -25.90
CA GLU A 15 -6.64 20.58 -26.27
C GLU A 15 -5.27 20.94 -25.68
N GLU A 16 -4.91 22.22 -25.68
CA GLU A 16 -3.68 22.72 -25.05
C GLU A 16 -3.67 22.50 -23.54
N GLU A 17 -4.80 22.75 -22.86
CA GLU A 17 -4.98 22.48 -21.42
C GLU A 17 -4.82 20.98 -21.09
N GLU A 18 -5.45 20.11 -21.88
CA GLU A 18 -5.36 18.66 -21.72
C GLU A 18 -3.92 18.16 -21.98
N MET A 19 -3.26 18.65 -23.04
CA MET A 19 -1.86 18.33 -23.35
C MET A 19 -0.90 18.81 -22.25
N THR A 20 -1.14 19.99 -21.69
CA THR A 20 -0.35 20.53 -20.59
C THR A 20 -0.46 19.63 -19.36
N THR A 21 -1.67 19.17 -19.04
CA THR A 21 -1.92 18.23 -17.94
C THR A 21 -1.13 16.94 -18.10
N ILE A 22 -1.05 16.38 -19.32
CA ILE A 22 -0.24 15.17 -19.59
C ILE A 22 1.23 15.44 -19.38
N ARG A 23 1.75 16.56 -19.88
CA ARG A 23 3.17 16.89 -19.76
C ARG A 23 3.57 16.97 -18.29
N VAL A 24 2.77 17.67 -17.48
CA VAL A 24 2.98 17.77 -16.04
C VAL A 24 2.92 16.39 -15.38
N PHE A 25 1.88 15.59 -15.69
CA PHE A 25 1.76 14.24 -15.16
C PHE A 25 2.95 13.35 -15.56
N ALA A 26 3.39 13.41 -16.82
CA ALA A 26 4.51 12.65 -17.34
C ALA A 26 5.83 13.01 -16.64
N VAL A 27 6.05 14.30 -16.34
CA VAL A 27 7.21 14.76 -15.57
C VAL A 27 7.18 14.20 -14.14
N MET A 28 6.05 14.30 -13.44
CA MET A 28 5.90 13.77 -12.09
C MET A 28 6.05 12.24 -12.06
N PHE A 29 5.43 11.55 -13.02
CA PHE A 29 5.55 10.11 -13.20
C PHE A 29 7.00 9.69 -13.48
N LEU A 30 7.68 10.38 -14.40
CA LEU A 30 9.08 10.13 -14.72
C LEU A 30 9.97 10.31 -13.50
N ALA A 31 9.78 11.37 -12.71
CA ALA A 31 10.55 11.61 -11.48
C ALA A 31 10.40 10.46 -10.49
N VAL A 32 9.15 10.04 -10.22
CA VAL A 32 8.86 8.90 -9.32
C VAL A 32 9.49 7.61 -9.84
N ARG A 33 9.37 7.32 -11.14
CA ARG A 33 9.92 6.09 -11.73
C ARG A 33 11.45 6.10 -11.82
N ALA A 34 12.07 7.25 -12.08
CA ALA A 34 13.52 7.39 -12.05
C ALA A 34 14.07 7.10 -10.65
N TRP A 35 13.42 7.61 -9.60
CA TRP A 35 13.76 7.29 -8.21
C TRP A 35 13.64 5.79 -7.91
N GLU A 36 12.53 5.14 -8.31
CA GLU A 36 12.36 3.70 -8.08
C GLU A 36 13.46 2.85 -8.73
N LEU A 37 13.92 3.27 -9.92
CA LEU A 37 14.97 2.57 -10.67
C LEU A 37 16.37 2.85 -10.14
N TYR A 38 16.59 4.00 -9.51
CA TYR A 38 17.87 4.29 -8.85
C TYR A 38 18.08 3.36 -7.64
N PHE A 39 17.01 3.06 -6.89
CA PHE A 39 17.08 2.24 -5.68
C PHE A 39 16.70 0.77 -5.85
N SER A 40 16.30 0.36 -7.05
CA SER A 40 16.03 -1.04 -7.40
C SER A 40 17.01 -1.51 -8.49
N PRO A 41 17.42 -2.78 -8.52
CA PRO A 41 18.18 -3.30 -9.65
C PRO A 41 17.44 -3.03 -10.96
N LEU A 42 18.12 -2.41 -11.93
CA LEU A 42 17.57 -2.05 -13.24
C LEU A 42 17.17 -3.30 -14.03
N THR A 43 15.89 -3.67 -13.95
CA THR A 43 15.29 -4.65 -14.87
C THR A 43 15.12 -4.06 -16.27
N LEU A 44 15.09 -4.90 -17.31
CA LEU A 44 14.83 -4.46 -18.69
C LEU A 44 13.52 -3.66 -18.80
N ASN A 45 12.45 -4.14 -18.15
CA ASN A 45 11.16 -3.45 -18.08
C ASN A 45 11.28 -2.06 -17.45
N GLY A 46 12.14 -1.92 -16.44
CA GLY A 46 12.44 -0.64 -15.81
C GLY A 46 13.08 0.36 -16.78
N LYS A 47 14.07 -0.08 -17.57
CA LYS A 47 14.72 0.75 -18.58
C LYS A 47 13.74 1.20 -19.67
N VAL A 48 12.92 0.29 -20.19
CA VAL A 48 11.90 0.60 -21.21
C VAL A 48 10.91 1.65 -20.70
N MET A 49 10.40 1.48 -19.48
CA MET A 49 9.47 2.43 -18.86
C MET A 49 10.09 3.84 -18.74
N LEU A 50 11.37 3.94 -18.33
CA LEU A 50 12.05 5.23 -18.19
C LEU A 50 12.22 5.93 -19.54
N VAL A 51 12.64 5.19 -20.57
CA VAL A 51 12.79 5.73 -21.93
C VAL A 51 11.45 6.19 -22.49
N SER A 52 10.39 5.40 -22.35
CA SER A 52 9.05 5.79 -22.81
C SER A 52 8.53 7.02 -22.07
N ALA A 53 8.75 7.12 -20.76
CA ALA A 53 8.36 8.30 -19.98
C ALA A 53 9.20 9.54 -20.36
N LEU A 54 10.50 9.38 -20.62
CA LEU A 54 11.36 10.46 -21.10
C LEU A 54 10.91 10.97 -22.47
N VAL A 55 10.60 10.07 -23.40
CA VAL A 55 10.04 10.43 -24.72
C VAL A 55 8.70 11.13 -24.56
N ALA A 56 7.84 10.67 -23.65
CA ALA A 56 6.57 11.33 -23.36
C ALA A 56 6.76 12.77 -22.84
N VAL A 57 7.76 13.00 -21.98
CA VAL A 57 8.11 14.34 -21.48
C VAL A 57 8.66 15.22 -22.59
N CYS A 58 9.66 14.74 -23.35
CA CYS A 58 10.36 15.55 -24.35
C CYS A 58 9.49 15.90 -25.57
N PHE A 59 8.62 14.97 -26.00
CA PHE A 59 7.86 15.12 -27.25
C PHE A 59 6.35 15.25 -27.05
N ALA A 60 5.88 15.28 -25.79
CA ALA A 60 4.46 15.26 -25.46
C ALA A 60 3.70 14.12 -26.14
N HIS A 61 4.37 12.99 -26.41
CA HIS A 61 3.85 11.96 -27.29
C HIS A 61 2.87 11.05 -26.54
N ARG A 62 1.58 11.14 -26.90
CA ARG A 62 0.47 10.40 -26.27
C ARG A 62 0.72 8.88 -26.22
N GLY A 63 1.17 8.33 -27.35
CA GLY A 63 1.51 6.90 -27.45
C GLY A 63 2.68 6.49 -26.55
N ALA A 64 3.64 7.39 -26.31
CA ALA A 64 4.78 7.10 -25.44
C ALA A 64 4.34 7.07 -23.98
N MET A 65 3.46 8.00 -23.57
CA MET A 65 2.87 7.97 -22.23
C MET A 65 2.01 6.73 -22.01
N CYS A 66 1.20 6.36 -23.01
CA CYS A 66 0.42 5.13 -22.97
C CYS A 66 1.32 3.89 -22.82
N ALA A 67 2.42 3.80 -23.57
CA ALA A 67 3.38 2.71 -23.45
C ALA A 67 4.08 2.69 -22.07
N ALA A 68 4.41 3.85 -21.51
CA ALA A 68 5.00 3.96 -20.18
C ALA A 68 4.04 3.44 -19.10
N LEU A 69 2.75 3.81 -19.17
CA LEU A 69 1.71 3.33 -18.24
C LEU A 69 1.42 1.84 -18.42
N ALA A 70 1.32 1.34 -19.65
CA ALA A 70 1.16 -0.08 -19.92
C ALA A 70 2.34 -0.90 -19.36
N THR A 71 3.57 -0.40 -19.53
CA THR A 71 4.79 -1.03 -18.97
C THR A 71 4.77 -1.01 -17.44
N SER A 72 4.32 0.09 -16.82
CA SER A 72 4.10 0.19 -15.37
C SER A 72 3.13 -0.89 -14.87
N CYS A 73 1.98 -1.04 -15.53
CA CYS A 73 0.99 -2.06 -15.21
C CYS A 73 1.57 -3.47 -15.34
N LEU A 74 2.25 -3.80 -16.45
CA LEU A 74 2.89 -5.10 -16.68
C LEU A 74 3.97 -5.41 -15.64
N ARG A 75 4.80 -4.41 -15.30
CA ARG A 75 5.79 -4.53 -14.22
C ARG A 75 5.12 -4.86 -12.90
N MET A 76 4.00 -4.21 -12.56
CA MET A 76 3.27 -4.50 -11.33
C MET A 76 2.68 -5.92 -11.34
N LEU A 77 2.02 -6.32 -12.43
CA LEU A 77 1.46 -7.67 -12.60
C LEU A 77 2.53 -8.77 -12.44
N SER A 78 3.77 -8.50 -12.85
CA SER A 78 4.88 -9.41 -12.66
C SER A 78 5.30 -9.58 -11.18
N ARG A 79 5.09 -8.56 -10.35
CA ARG A 79 5.48 -8.52 -8.93
C ARG A 79 4.44 -9.09 -7.98
N ILE A 80 3.15 -8.99 -8.33
CA ILE A 80 2.04 -9.62 -7.60
C ILE A 80 2.42 -11.08 -7.24
N PRO A 81 2.21 -11.55 -6.00
CA PRO A 81 1.52 -10.87 -4.90
C PRO A 81 2.41 -9.96 -4.06
N PHE A 82 3.71 -9.86 -4.37
CA PHE A 82 4.69 -9.06 -3.62
C PHE A 82 4.58 -7.58 -4.01
N ALA A 83 3.39 -7.03 -3.79
CA ALA A 83 3.02 -5.66 -4.07
C ALA A 83 2.37 -5.06 -2.83
N TRP A 84 2.77 -3.84 -2.51
CA TRP A 84 2.12 -3.02 -1.50
C TRP A 84 0.71 -2.61 -1.96
N ASP A 85 -0.12 -2.12 -1.05
CA ASP A 85 -1.47 -1.66 -1.37
C ASP A 85 -1.43 -0.39 -2.25
N ASN A 86 -0.52 0.53 -1.99
CA ASN A 86 -0.30 1.70 -2.85
C ASN A 86 0.13 1.31 -4.28
N GLU A 87 0.81 0.17 -4.42
CA GLU A 87 1.23 -0.38 -5.69
C GLU A 87 0.03 -0.96 -6.48
N TRP A 88 -0.97 -1.50 -5.77
CA TRP A 88 -2.27 -1.84 -6.36
C TRP A 88 -3.08 -0.60 -6.74
N TRP A 89 -3.02 0.48 -5.95
CA TRP A 89 -3.68 1.75 -6.28
C TRP A 89 -3.06 2.36 -7.54
N ASP A 90 -1.73 2.35 -7.63
CA ASP A 90 -0.97 2.73 -8.82
C ASP A 90 -1.41 1.91 -10.04
N LEU A 91 -1.49 0.57 -9.92
CA LEU A 91 -1.92 -0.29 -11.03
C LEU A 91 -3.31 0.08 -11.55
N GLN A 92 -4.28 0.27 -10.65
CA GLN A 92 -5.65 0.57 -11.05
C GLN A 92 -5.76 1.96 -11.71
N THR A 93 -5.05 2.94 -11.18
CA THR A 93 -5.09 4.31 -11.71
C THR A 93 -4.27 4.45 -13.00
N ASP A 94 -3.11 3.80 -13.10
CA ASP A 94 -2.30 3.72 -14.32
C ASP A 94 -3.08 3.00 -15.43
N ALA A 95 -3.84 1.94 -15.11
CA ALA A 95 -4.68 1.23 -16.08
C ALA A 95 -5.82 2.13 -16.62
N VAL A 96 -6.47 2.91 -15.75
CA VAL A 96 -7.51 3.88 -16.17
C VAL A 96 -6.93 4.96 -17.07
N LEU A 97 -5.75 5.48 -16.72
CA LEU A 97 -5.06 6.50 -17.51
C LEU A 97 -4.61 5.94 -18.87
N CYS A 98 -4.01 4.74 -18.88
CA CYS A 98 -3.60 4.04 -20.08
C CYS A 98 -4.80 3.80 -21.01
N TRP A 99 -5.91 3.29 -20.48
CA TRP A 99 -7.12 3.04 -21.24
C TRP A 99 -7.73 4.32 -21.80
N SER A 100 -7.73 5.40 -21.02
CA SER A 100 -8.25 6.70 -21.47
C SER A 100 -7.39 7.30 -22.59
N LEU A 101 -6.06 7.16 -22.52
CA LEU A 101 -5.14 7.56 -23.59
C LEU A 101 -5.32 6.71 -24.86
N LEU A 102 -5.50 5.39 -24.73
CA LEU A 102 -5.81 4.51 -25.87
C LEU A 102 -7.08 4.94 -26.60
N GLN A 103 -8.14 5.24 -25.83
CA GLN A 103 -9.38 5.75 -26.40
C GLN A 103 -9.16 7.06 -27.13
N TRP A 104 -8.36 7.96 -26.57
CA TRP A 104 -8.07 9.24 -27.21
C TRP A 104 -7.33 9.09 -28.53
N ILE A 105 -6.30 8.23 -28.57
CA ILE A 105 -5.56 7.90 -29.79
C ILE A 105 -6.49 7.33 -30.87
N SER A 106 -7.54 6.60 -30.48
CA SER A 106 -8.46 5.94 -31.42
C SER A 106 -9.65 6.77 -31.91
N ASP A 107 -10.06 7.82 -31.18
CA ASP A 107 -11.35 8.49 -31.39
C ASP A 107 -11.25 9.97 -31.82
N ASP A 108 -10.04 10.52 -32.10
CA ASP A 108 -9.78 11.94 -32.41
C ASP A 108 -10.44 12.96 -31.45
N GLY A 109 -10.81 12.52 -30.24
CA GLY A 109 -11.77 13.23 -29.39
C GLY A 109 -11.17 13.84 -28.13
N CYS A 110 -11.55 15.08 -27.81
CA CYS A 110 -11.25 15.78 -26.55
C CYS A 110 -12.00 15.16 -25.34
N GLY A 111 -11.55 15.46 -24.12
CA GLY A 111 -12.29 15.16 -22.88
C GLY A 111 -11.92 13.85 -22.18
N TRP A 112 -10.86 13.18 -22.61
CA TRP A 112 -10.38 11.96 -21.95
C TRP A 112 -9.76 12.28 -20.58
N VAL A 113 -9.10 13.44 -20.41
CA VAL A 113 -8.51 13.86 -19.12
C VAL A 113 -9.60 13.95 -18.06
N LEU A 114 -10.74 14.56 -18.38
CA LEU A 114 -11.87 14.67 -17.45
C LEU A 114 -12.48 13.30 -17.12
N SER A 115 -12.58 12.41 -18.11
CA SER A 115 -13.05 11.04 -17.91
C SER A 115 -12.14 10.22 -16.99
N ALA A 116 -10.83 10.29 -17.24
CA ALA A 116 -9.82 9.64 -16.41
C ALA A 116 -9.81 10.25 -15.01
N ALA A 117 -9.78 11.58 -14.89
CA ALA A 117 -9.80 12.31 -13.63
C ALA A 117 -10.99 11.93 -12.77
N ARG A 118 -12.21 11.90 -13.32
CA ARG A 118 -13.40 11.48 -12.58
C ARG A 118 -13.27 10.07 -12.02
N THR A 119 -12.79 9.13 -12.84
CA THR A 119 -12.62 7.73 -12.43
C THR A 119 -11.55 7.62 -11.34
N THR A 120 -10.38 8.24 -11.54
CA THR A 120 -9.28 8.30 -10.57
C THR A 120 -9.71 8.93 -9.25
N ARG A 121 -10.46 10.03 -9.26
CA ARG A 121 -10.98 10.69 -8.04
C ARG A 121 -11.85 9.73 -7.22
N ILE A 122 -12.76 9.02 -7.87
CA ILE A 122 -13.63 8.03 -7.20
C ILE A 122 -12.80 6.86 -6.66
N GLN A 123 -11.82 6.34 -7.42
CA GLN A 123 -10.93 5.29 -6.95
C GLN A 123 -10.17 5.72 -5.69
N TYR A 124 -9.58 6.92 -5.68
CA TYR A 124 -8.90 7.46 -4.50
C TYR A 124 -9.83 7.66 -3.31
N ALA A 125 -11.04 8.16 -3.54
CA ALA A 125 -12.04 8.30 -2.48
C ALA A 125 -12.42 6.93 -1.87
N LEU A 126 -12.57 5.89 -2.70
CA LEU A 126 -12.77 4.50 -2.27
C LEU A 126 -11.57 3.95 -1.50
N PHE A 127 -10.35 4.22 -1.97
CA PHE A 127 -9.11 3.76 -1.37
C PHE A 127 -8.90 4.33 0.04
N TYR A 128 -9.04 5.64 0.23
CA TYR A 128 -8.90 6.27 1.54
C TYR A 128 -10.06 5.94 2.49
N SER A 129 -11.29 5.90 1.98
CA SER A 129 -12.42 5.46 2.81
C SER A 129 -12.24 4.02 3.28
N ALA A 130 -11.71 3.13 2.43
CA ALA A 130 -11.40 1.76 2.85
C ALA A 130 -10.27 1.71 3.87
N ALA A 131 -9.20 2.49 3.68
CA ALA A 131 -8.06 2.55 4.59
C ALA A 131 -8.48 2.85 6.04
N GLY A 132 -9.36 3.84 6.21
CA GLY A 132 -9.92 4.19 7.51
C GLY A 132 -11.01 3.23 7.99
N PHE A 133 -11.83 2.69 7.08
CA PHE A 133 -12.91 1.75 7.42
C PHE A 133 -12.33 0.48 8.03
N TRP A 134 -11.31 -0.13 7.42
CA TRP A 134 -10.71 -1.38 7.91
C TRP A 134 -9.98 -1.24 9.25
N LYS A 135 -9.66 -0.01 9.66
CA LYS A 135 -9.15 0.33 11.00
C LYS A 135 -10.23 0.38 12.07
N LEU A 136 -11.51 0.30 11.73
CA LEU A 136 -12.63 0.17 12.68
C LEU A 136 -12.71 -1.27 13.23
N ASN A 137 -11.68 -1.69 13.94
CA ASN A 137 -11.55 -3.01 14.55
C ASN A 137 -10.98 -2.90 15.97
N SER A 138 -11.24 -3.91 16.80
CA SER A 138 -10.84 -3.88 18.22
C SER A 138 -9.32 -3.82 18.42
N GLY A 139 -8.54 -4.44 17.52
CA GLY A 139 -7.08 -4.47 17.60
C GLY A 139 -6.43 -3.13 17.28
N PHE A 140 -6.99 -2.38 16.32
CA PHE A 140 -6.51 -1.05 15.98
C PHE A 140 -6.92 0.00 17.00
N LEU A 141 -8.12 -0.12 17.57
CA LEU A 141 -8.63 0.81 18.57
C LEU A 141 -8.00 0.61 19.95
N ASP A 142 -7.40 -0.55 20.20
CA ASP A 142 -6.59 -0.81 21.40
C ASP A 142 -5.23 -0.10 21.28
N PRO A 143 -4.97 0.96 22.08
CA PRO A 143 -3.72 1.70 22.00
C PRO A 143 -2.49 0.86 22.37
N THR A 144 -2.67 -0.30 23.03
CA THR A 144 -1.57 -1.17 23.46
C THR A 144 -1.01 -2.04 22.32
N THR A 145 -1.75 -2.16 21.22
CA THR A 145 -1.38 -2.99 20.06
C THR A 145 -1.46 -2.28 18.72
N SER A 146 -2.09 -1.10 18.67
CA SER A 146 -2.34 -0.34 17.45
C SER A 146 -1.08 0.14 16.74
N CYS A 147 -1.02 -0.04 15.42
CA CYS A 147 0.02 0.60 14.61
C CYS A 147 0.01 2.14 14.69
N ALA A 148 -1.15 2.78 14.95
CA ALA A 148 -1.19 4.22 15.13
C ALA A 148 -0.36 4.68 16.33
N THR A 149 -0.43 3.94 17.45
CA THR A 149 0.40 4.21 18.63
C THR A 149 1.88 4.17 18.29
N LEU A 150 2.31 3.16 17.52
CA LEU A 150 3.70 3.06 17.07
C LEU A 150 4.10 4.29 16.25
N PHE A 151 3.34 4.68 15.22
CA PHE A 151 3.73 5.81 14.38
C PHE A 151 3.71 7.15 15.14
N PHE A 152 2.71 7.38 15.98
CA PHE A 152 2.63 8.60 16.78
C PHE A 152 3.75 8.67 17.82
N THR A 153 4.15 7.56 18.43
CA THR A 153 5.32 7.53 19.32
C THR A 153 6.64 7.73 18.58
N GLN A 154 6.76 7.30 17.32
CA GLN A 154 7.92 7.68 16.49
C GLN A 154 7.99 9.19 16.25
N HIS A 155 6.86 9.82 15.90
CA HIS A 155 6.79 11.28 15.77
C HIS A 155 7.12 11.99 17.08
N LEU A 156 6.59 11.50 18.20
CA LEU A 156 6.91 12.02 19.52
C LEU A 156 8.40 11.84 19.87
N GLY A 157 9.00 10.70 19.51
CA GLY A 157 10.42 10.45 19.66
C GLY A 157 11.28 11.44 18.88
N ARG A 158 10.85 11.83 17.68
CA ARG A 158 11.51 12.90 16.92
C ARG A 158 11.40 14.26 17.63
N LEU A 159 10.27 14.56 18.25
CA LEU A 159 10.08 15.80 19.04
C LEU A 159 10.82 15.77 20.37
N ALA A 160 11.21 14.60 20.89
CA ALA A 160 11.89 14.45 22.17
C ALA A 160 13.22 15.21 22.24
N SER A 161 13.91 15.41 21.10
CA SER A 161 15.12 16.23 21.03
C SER A 161 14.84 17.73 21.30
N VAL A 162 13.62 18.18 21.06
CA VAL A 162 13.18 19.57 21.26
C VAL A 162 12.54 19.75 22.63
N VAL A 163 11.66 18.83 23.04
CA VAL A 163 10.86 18.97 24.29
C VAL A 163 11.47 18.29 25.50
N GLY A 164 12.54 17.50 25.32
CA GLY A 164 13.18 16.67 26.33
C GLY A 164 12.58 15.26 26.43
N ALA A 165 13.45 14.26 26.57
CA ALA A 165 13.10 12.84 26.65
C ALA A 165 12.08 12.53 27.77
N ASP A 166 12.29 13.08 28.97
CA ASP A 166 11.40 12.83 30.11
C ASP A 166 9.99 13.40 29.88
N ARG A 167 9.91 14.58 29.26
CA ARG A 167 8.61 15.18 28.91
C ARG A 167 7.91 14.35 27.85
N ALA A 168 8.64 13.87 26.84
CA ALA A 168 8.09 12.95 25.83
C ALA A 168 7.54 11.67 26.47
N LYS A 169 8.30 11.02 27.37
CA LYS A 169 7.85 9.83 28.12
C LYS A 169 6.57 10.11 28.92
N ARG A 170 6.46 11.27 29.59
CA ARG A 170 5.26 11.65 30.34
C ARG A 170 4.02 11.85 29.47
N ILE A 171 4.16 12.31 28.22
CA ILE A 171 3.01 12.54 27.32
C ILE A 171 2.68 11.34 26.42
N ALA A 172 3.58 10.35 26.32
CA ALA A 172 3.41 9.18 25.48
C ALA A 172 2.08 8.41 25.71
N PRO A 173 1.59 8.20 26.96
CA PRO A 173 0.29 7.55 27.19
C PRO A 173 -0.90 8.32 26.58
N ALA A 174 -0.90 9.65 26.69
CA ALA A 174 -1.95 10.49 26.14
C ALA A 174 -1.94 10.47 24.60
N VAL A 175 -0.73 10.54 24.03
CA VAL A 175 -0.53 10.43 22.57
C VAL A 175 -1.02 9.07 22.06
N ALA A 176 -0.64 7.97 22.71
CA ALA A 176 -1.06 6.63 22.34
C ALA A 176 -2.58 6.45 22.41
N LYS A 177 -3.23 6.98 23.46
CA LYS A 177 -4.69 6.90 23.61
C LYS A 177 -5.46 7.60 22.49
N VAL A 178 -4.93 8.70 21.96
CA VAL A 178 -5.59 9.47 20.89
C VAL A 178 -5.26 8.93 19.50
N ALA A 179 -4.08 8.33 19.33
CA ALA A 179 -3.54 7.96 18.02
C ALA A 179 -4.50 7.11 17.16
N PRO A 180 -5.10 6.00 17.64
CA PRO A 180 -6.03 5.21 16.82
C PRO A 180 -7.20 6.01 16.25
N THR A 181 -7.88 6.77 17.12
CA THR A 181 -9.07 7.54 16.74
C THR A 181 -8.68 8.68 15.79
N ALA A 182 -7.56 9.34 16.03
CA ALA A 182 -7.04 10.38 15.15
C ALA A 182 -6.70 9.84 13.76
N THR A 183 -6.07 8.67 13.67
CA THR A 183 -5.77 8.03 12.37
C THR A 183 -7.04 7.65 11.62
N ILE A 184 -8.01 7.01 12.28
CA ILE A 184 -9.30 6.66 11.66
C ILE A 184 -10.02 7.91 11.16
N ALA A 185 -10.11 8.96 11.99
CA ALA A 185 -10.79 10.19 11.64
C ALA A 185 -10.12 10.89 10.45
N LEU A 186 -8.79 10.91 10.39
CA LEU A 186 -8.04 11.48 9.28
C LEU A 186 -8.25 10.68 7.99
N GLU A 187 -8.06 9.35 8.01
CA GLU A 187 -8.16 8.53 6.80
C GLU A 187 -9.60 8.46 6.24
N LEU A 188 -10.60 8.22 7.11
CA LEU A 188 -12.01 8.30 6.70
C LEU A 188 -12.37 9.72 6.26
N GLY A 189 -11.88 10.73 6.98
CA GLY A 189 -12.09 12.15 6.66
C GLY A 189 -11.58 12.50 5.26
N VAL A 190 -10.42 12.00 4.85
CA VAL A 190 -9.90 12.14 3.48
C VAL A 190 -10.87 11.54 2.48
N GLY A 191 -11.29 10.27 2.66
CA GLY A 191 -12.21 9.59 1.74
C GLY A 191 -13.56 10.30 1.61
N VAL A 192 -14.18 10.67 2.74
CA VAL A 192 -15.46 11.40 2.79
C VAL A 192 -15.32 12.78 2.16
N ALA A 193 -14.26 13.52 2.48
CA ALA A 193 -13.99 14.82 1.88
C ALA A 193 -13.74 14.69 0.37
N MET A 194 -13.09 13.62 -0.12
CA MET A 194 -12.93 13.40 -1.56
C MET A 194 -14.26 13.16 -2.29
N PHE A 195 -15.24 12.53 -1.64
CA PHE A 195 -16.59 12.39 -2.19
C PHE A 195 -17.39 13.69 -2.15
N ALA A 196 -17.31 14.45 -1.06
CA ALA A 196 -18.15 15.62 -0.83
C ALA A 196 -17.56 16.93 -1.39
N LYS A 197 -16.26 17.14 -1.21
CA LYS A 197 -15.48 18.32 -1.62
C LYS A 197 -14.10 17.88 -2.12
N PRO A 198 -13.99 17.40 -3.37
CA PRO A 198 -12.79 16.72 -3.89
C PRO A 198 -11.47 17.45 -3.61
N LYS A 199 -11.44 18.78 -3.77
CA LYS A 199 -10.25 19.60 -3.50
C LYS A 199 -9.83 19.55 -2.03
N LEU A 200 -10.78 19.69 -1.11
CA LEU A 200 -10.52 19.55 0.33
C LEU A 200 -10.00 18.14 0.65
N GLY A 201 -10.59 17.10 0.05
CA GLY A 201 -10.11 15.73 0.19
C GLY A 201 -8.65 15.56 -0.28
N ALA A 202 -8.29 16.16 -1.41
CA ALA A 202 -6.92 16.16 -1.92
C ALA A 202 -5.94 16.90 -0.98
N VAL A 203 -6.34 18.05 -0.43
CA VAL A 203 -5.54 18.79 0.56
C VAL A 203 -5.32 17.94 1.82
N LEU A 204 -6.37 17.31 2.36
CA LEU A 204 -6.25 16.43 3.52
C LEU A 204 -5.37 15.20 3.21
N ALA A 205 -5.45 14.65 2.00
CA ALA A 205 -4.55 13.58 1.57
C ALA A 205 -3.08 14.04 1.58
N PHE A 206 -2.78 15.26 1.12
CA PHE A 206 -1.42 15.80 1.22
C PHE A 206 -0.94 15.96 2.66
N VAL A 207 -1.81 16.39 3.58
CA VAL A 207 -1.47 16.47 5.02
C VAL A 207 -1.16 15.08 5.59
N LEU A 208 -2.01 14.08 5.31
CA LEU A 208 -1.78 12.70 5.69
C LEU A 208 -0.44 12.17 5.13
N HIS A 209 -0.18 12.40 3.84
CA HIS A 209 1.05 11.96 3.19
C HIS A 209 2.30 12.70 3.64
N ALA A 210 2.18 13.96 4.06
CA ALA A 210 3.25 14.67 4.72
C ALA A 210 3.60 14.01 6.05
N ALA A 211 2.60 13.66 6.88
CA ALA A 211 2.83 12.92 8.12
C ALA A 211 3.51 11.56 7.88
N ILE A 212 3.05 10.79 6.90
CA ILE A 212 3.68 9.51 6.51
C ILE A 212 5.13 9.71 6.06
N SER A 213 5.40 10.75 5.27
CA SER A 213 6.77 11.04 4.78
C SER A 213 7.70 11.51 5.89
N LEU A 214 7.16 12.16 6.93
CA LEU A 214 7.89 12.65 8.09
C LEU A 214 8.06 11.60 9.19
N THR A 215 7.39 10.44 9.07
CA THR A 215 7.51 9.33 10.02
C THR A 215 8.95 8.85 10.01
N PRO A 216 9.62 8.74 11.16
CA PRO A 216 10.99 8.22 11.21
C PRO A 216 11.14 6.80 10.65
N LYS A 217 12.39 6.43 10.32
CA LYS A 217 12.73 5.08 9.88
C LYS A 217 12.30 4.02 10.91
N PRO A 218 11.92 2.81 10.46
CA PRO A 218 11.90 2.37 9.06
C PRO A 218 10.59 2.73 8.36
N ASN A 219 9.69 3.50 8.98
CA ASN A 219 8.31 3.68 8.52
C ASN A 219 8.09 4.96 7.70
N ASN A 220 9.16 5.65 7.31
CA ASN A 220 9.12 6.67 6.25
C ASN A 220 8.79 6.02 4.90
N ILE A 221 7.52 6.07 4.48
CA ILE A 221 7.07 5.58 3.17
C ILE A 221 6.74 6.76 2.24
N SER A 222 7.65 7.72 2.16
CA SER A 222 7.58 8.87 1.25
C SER A 222 7.48 8.49 -0.23
N SER A 223 7.95 7.30 -0.61
CA SER A 223 7.75 6.76 -1.96
C SER A 223 6.26 6.58 -2.31
N PHE A 224 5.44 6.17 -1.35
CA PHE A 224 3.99 6.17 -1.50
C PHE A 224 3.46 7.58 -1.69
N SER A 225 3.90 8.52 -0.86
CA SER A 225 3.48 9.92 -0.93
C SER A 225 3.79 10.57 -2.27
N ALA A 226 4.98 10.32 -2.84
CA ALA A 226 5.34 10.83 -4.16
C ALA A 226 4.45 10.26 -5.29
N LYS A 227 4.16 8.95 -5.24
CA LYS A 227 3.22 8.29 -6.16
C LYS A 227 1.81 8.86 -6.07
N CYS A 228 1.34 9.09 -4.84
CA CYS A 228 0.04 9.69 -4.59
C CYS A 228 -0.03 11.11 -5.14
N ALA A 229 0.98 11.94 -4.86
CA ALA A 229 1.03 13.34 -5.31
C ALA A 229 0.88 13.49 -6.83
N ALA A 230 1.54 12.63 -7.61
CA ALA A 230 1.40 12.62 -9.07
C ALA A 230 -0.05 12.40 -9.55
N ARG A 231 -0.86 11.66 -8.79
CA ARG A 231 -2.23 11.30 -9.15
C ARG A 231 -3.26 12.24 -8.54
N LEU A 232 -2.93 12.89 -7.42
CA LEU A 232 -3.73 13.99 -6.86
C LEU A 232 -3.78 15.20 -7.81
N LEU A 233 -2.86 15.31 -8.78
CA LEU A 233 -2.94 16.28 -9.88
C LEU A 233 -4.32 16.26 -10.57
N PHE A 234 -4.93 15.08 -10.72
CA PHE A 234 -6.23 14.94 -11.36
C PHE A 234 -7.39 15.52 -10.55
N PHE A 235 -7.17 16.02 -9.33
CA PHE A 235 -8.18 16.78 -8.58
C PHE A 235 -8.25 18.25 -8.99
N ALA A 236 -7.23 18.79 -9.67
CA ALA A 236 -7.28 20.10 -10.30
C ALA A 236 -7.88 19.99 -11.72
N SER A 237 -8.53 21.07 -12.19
CA SER A 237 -8.94 21.17 -13.59
C SER A 237 -7.73 21.31 -14.53
N PRO A 238 -7.82 20.81 -15.78
CA PRO A 238 -6.78 21.00 -16.79
C PRO A 238 -6.43 22.49 -17.01
N ARG A 239 -7.44 23.36 -16.96
CA ARG A 239 -7.29 24.81 -17.06
C ARG A 239 -6.46 25.39 -15.91
N ALA A 240 -6.72 25.00 -14.67
CA ALA A 240 -5.94 25.47 -13.52
C ALA A 240 -4.46 25.03 -13.62
N ILE A 241 -4.22 23.79 -14.07
CA ILE A 241 -2.86 23.28 -14.32
C ILE A 241 -2.18 24.09 -15.43
N HIS A 242 -2.88 24.34 -16.54
CA HIS A 242 -2.35 25.13 -17.65
C HIS A 242 -2.03 26.56 -17.23
N ARG A 243 -2.93 27.24 -16.51
CA ARG A 243 -2.71 28.58 -15.94
C ARG A 243 -1.45 28.60 -15.06
N LEU A 244 -1.27 27.60 -14.20
CA LEU A 244 -0.11 27.50 -13.32
C LEU A 244 1.20 27.34 -14.11
N VAL A 245 1.21 26.47 -15.13
CA VAL A 245 2.39 26.26 -15.98
C VAL A 245 2.74 27.53 -16.75
N CYS A 246 1.75 28.17 -17.37
CA CYS A 246 1.95 29.45 -18.08
C CYS A 246 2.50 30.51 -17.12
N TRP A 247 1.94 30.63 -15.91
CA TRP A 247 2.47 31.55 -14.89
C TRP A 247 3.91 31.23 -14.50
N ALA A 248 4.25 29.96 -14.27
CA ALA A 248 5.58 29.53 -13.86
C ALA A 248 6.65 29.79 -14.94
N VAL A 249 6.32 29.54 -16.21
CA VAL A 249 7.18 29.82 -17.36
C VAL A 249 7.50 31.31 -17.48
N HIS A 250 6.54 32.18 -17.19
CA HIS A 250 6.73 33.64 -17.26
C HIS A 250 7.33 34.24 -15.98
N ARG A 251 7.49 33.46 -14.90
CA ARG A 251 8.10 33.91 -13.63
C ARG A 251 9.16 32.92 -13.11
N PRO A 252 10.23 32.67 -13.88
CA PRO A 252 11.22 31.66 -13.54
C PRO A 252 11.96 31.95 -12.23
N LEU A 253 12.12 33.24 -11.85
CA LEU A 253 12.74 33.63 -10.58
C LEU A 253 11.90 33.22 -9.36
N VAL A 254 10.56 33.28 -9.47
CA VAL A 254 9.66 32.84 -8.38
C VAL A 254 9.64 31.32 -8.31
N ALA A 255 9.62 30.64 -9.45
CA ALA A 255 9.77 29.18 -9.50
C ALA A 255 11.14 28.73 -8.92
N ALA A 256 12.21 29.47 -9.20
CA ALA A 256 13.54 29.23 -8.65
C ALA A 256 13.59 29.50 -7.13
N ALA A 257 12.80 30.41 -6.59
CA ALA A 257 12.73 30.69 -5.15
C ALA A 257 12.08 29.54 -4.33
N VAL A 258 11.34 28.63 -4.98
CA VAL A 258 10.85 27.38 -4.35
C VAL A 258 12.01 26.41 -4.07
N LEU A 259 13.10 26.48 -4.85
CA LEU A 259 14.25 25.59 -4.73
C LEU A 259 15.02 25.77 -3.40
N PRO A 260 15.31 26.98 -2.88
CA PRO A 260 15.86 27.16 -1.54
C PRO A 260 14.99 26.62 -0.41
N VAL A 261 13.66 26.81 -0.46
CA VAL A 261 12.73 26.25 0.54
C VAL A 261 12.77 24.72 0.49
N TYR A 262 12.78 24.17 -0.72
CA TYR A 262 12.95 22.75 -0.96
C TYR A 262 14.29 22.22 -0.42
N VAL A 263 15.41 22.89 -0.71
CA VAL A 263 16.74 22.53 -0.20
C VAL A 263 16.80 22.63 1.32
N ALA A 264 16.16 23.63 1.93
CA ALA A 264 16.07 23.77 3.38
C ALA A 264 15.26 22.63 4.01
N VAL A 265 14.09 22.29 3.43
CA VAL A 265 13.26 21.16 3.88
C VAL A 265 14.05 19.86 3.74
N VAL A 266 14.67 19.59 2.59
CA VAL A 266 15.45 18.37 2.37
C VAL A 266 16.67 18.32 3.29
N SER A 267 17.37 19.43 3.51
CA SER A 267 18.54 19.50 4.41
C SER A 267 18.18 19.26 5.88
N VAL A 268 17.04 19.78 6.36
CA VAL A 268 16.55 19.54 7.73
C VAL A 268 16.08 18.09 7.95
N LEU A 269 15.74 17.39 6.87
CA LEU A 269 15.27 16.00 6.94
C LEU A 269 16.40 14.96 6.94
N GLU A 270 17.69 15.36 6.87
CA GLU A 270 18.88 14.49 6.81
C GLU A 270 18.66 13.22 5.96
N PRO A 271 18.73 13.31 4.61
CA PRO A 271 18.47 12.16 3.75
C PRO A 271 19.58 11.11 3.89
N SER A 272 19.39 10.19 4.82
CA SER A 272 20.31 9.10 5.11
C SER A 272 19.90 7.79 4.42
N GLY A 273 18.85 7.79 3.59
CA GLY A 273 18.41 6.60 2.86
C GLY A 273 17.43 6.81 1.70
N PRO A 274 17.14 5.74 0.93
CA PRO A 274 16.33 5.79 -0.29
C PRO A 274 14.96 6.44 -0.15
N GLN A 275 14.25 6.15 0.94
CA GLN A 275 12.94 6.73 1.21
C GLN A 275 13.06 8.24 1.42
N ASP A 276 14.09 8.74 2.09
CA ASP A 276 14.25 10.18 2.32
C ASP A 276 14.35 10.98 0.99
N TRP A 277 14.92 10.37 -0.05
CA TRP A 277 14.94 10.94 -1.41
C TRP A 277 13.57 11.03 -2.09
N ALA A 278 12.62 10.14 -1.78
CA ALA A 278 11.28 10.27 -2.32
C ALA A 278 10.53 11.47 -1.74
N THR A 279 10.88 11.92 -0.52
CA THR A 279 10.36 13.18 0.03
C THR A 279 10.76 14.38 -0.83
N ALA A 280 11.94 14.30 -1.43
CA ALA A 280 12.46 15.27 -2.39
C ALA A 280 11.62 15.34 -3.69
N ILE A 281 10.88 14.29 -4.03
CA ILE A 281 9.92 14.32 -5.15
C ILE A 281 8.53 14.75 -4.66
N PHE A 282 8.13 14.26 -3.48
CA PHE A 282 6.83 14.53 -2.88
C PHE A 282 6.61 16.02 -2.60
N VAL A 283 7.56 16.72 -1.97
CA VAL A 283 7.36 18.12 -1.54
C VAL A 283 7.10 19.06 -2.73
N PRO A 284 7.92 19.09 -3.80
CA PRO A 284 7.64 19.91 -4.98
C PRO A 284 6.32 19.52 -5.66
N SER A 285 6.04 18.23 -5.75
CA SER A 285 4.78 17.71 -6.32
C SER A 285 3.56 18.21 -5.54
N CYS A 286 3.64 18.18 -4.21
CA CYS A 286 2.61 18.68 -3.31
C CYS A 286 2.39 20.18 -3.50
N VAL A 287 3.45 20.99 -3.48
CA VAL A 287 3.37 22.44 -3.69
C VAL A 287 2.73 22.77 -5.03
N PHE A 288 3.15 22.08 -6.10
CA PHE A 288 2.59 22.30 -7.44
C PHE A 288 1.09 21.98 -7.48
N VAL A 289 0.67 20.82 -6.96
CA VAL A 289 -0.74 20.42 -7.01
C VAL A 289 -1.60 21.32 -6.11
N LEU A 290 -1.13 21.70 -4.92
CA LEU A 290 -1.84 22.64 -4.05
C LEU A 290 -2.02 24.00 -4.71
N ALA A 291 -0.99 24.51 -5.39
CA ALA A 291 -1.09 25.73 -6.18
C ALA A 291 -2.12 25.58 -7.32
N ALA A 292 -2.12 24.45 -8.04
CA ALA A 292 -3.09 24.19 -9.08
C ALA A 292 -4.53 24.11 -8.53
N LEU A 293 -4.74 23.47 -7.38
CA LEU A 293 -6.04 23.41 -6.70
C LEU A 293 -6.53 24.79 -6.25
N SER A 294 -5.62 25.66 -5.82
CA SER A 294 -5.96 27.04 -5.40
C SER A 294 -6.35 27.96 -6.56
N LEU A 295 -5.86 27.65 -7.77
CA LEU A 295 -6.20 28.36 -9.01
C LEU A 295 -7.43 27.76 -9.69
N ASP A 296 -8.04 26.72 -9.13
CA ASP A 296 -9.19 26.06 -9.73
C ASP A 296 -10.47 26.72 -9.20
N ASP A 297 -11.27 27.31 -10.08
CA ASP A 297 -12.51 27.98 -9.71
C ASP A 297 -13.61 26.91 -9.49
N ASP A 298 -14.21 26.86 -8.28
CA ASP A 298 -15.14 25.79 -7.87
C ASP A 298 -16.40 25.72 -8.77
N ASP A 299 -16.97 26.86 -9.14
CA ASP A 299 -18.24 26.94 -9.87
C ASP A 299 -18.14 26.48 -11.34
N GLU A 300 -16.96 26.58 -11.95
CA GLU A 300 -16.78 26.31 -13.37
C GLU A 300 -16.48 24.82 -13.63
N ASN A 301 -15.72 24.16 -12.74
CA ASN A 301 -15.36 22.75 -12.88
C ASN A 301 -16.59 21.83 -12.76
N ASP A 302 -17.48 22.10 -11.80
CA ASP A 302 -18.71 21.33 -11.62
C ASP A 302 -19.71 21.54 -12.77
N ARG A 303 -19.84 22.78 -13.28
CA ARG A 303 -20.63 23.07 -14.47
C ARG A 303 -20.09 22.35 -15.70
N GLN A 304 -18.78 22.40 -15.94
CA GLN A 304 -18.17 21.78 -17.12
C GLN A 304 -18.33 20.26 -17.11
N ILE A 305 -18.24 19.61 -15.94
CA ILE A 305 -18.49 18.16 -15.79
C ILE A 305 -19.95 17.81 -16.12
N MET A 306 -20.90 18.63 -15.68
CA MET A 306 -22.33 18.44 -15.94
C MET A 306 -22.70 18.71 -17.41
N GLU A 307 -22.18 19.78 -18.01
CA GLU A 307 -22.49 20.19 -19.39
C GLU A 307 -21.89 19.27 -20.45
N THR A 308 -20.70 18.69 -20.19
CA THR A 308 -20.10 17.67 -21.08
C THR A 308 -20.99 16.42 -21.19
N CYS A 309 -21.92 16.21 -20.26
CA CYS A 309 -22.90 15.12 -20.31
C CYS A 309 -24.07 15.38 -21.27
N CYS A 310 -24.53 16.63 -21.41
CA CYS A 310 -25.80 16.95 -22.08
C CYS A 310 -25.68 17.53 -23.51
N CYS A 311 -24.56 18.15 -23.91
CA CYS A 311 -24.57 19.01 -25.11
C CYS A 311 -24.36 18.33 -26.50
N CYS A 312 -24.51 17.01 -26.65
CA CYS A 312 -24.59 16.42 -28.01
C CYS A 312 -26.03 16.08 -28.37
N CYS A 313 -26.80 17.11 -28.78
CA CYS A 313 -28.14 16.95 -29.35
C CYS A 313 -28.14 16.43 -30.82
N CYS A 314 -27.00 16.02 -31.39
CA CYS A 314 -26.98 15.31 -32.68
C CYS A 314 -26.96 13.78 -32.44
N CYS A 315 -28.08 13.13 -32.75
CA CYS A 315 -28.42 11.75 -32.40
C CYS A 315 -27.43 10.64 -32.85
N CYS A 316 -26.44 10.92 -33.70
CA CYS A 316 -25.52 9.90 -34.23
C CYS A 316 -24.33 9.52 -33.31
N CYS A 317 -23.97 10.34 -32.31
CA CYS A 317 -22.82 10.04 -31.42
C CYS A 317 -23.17 9.20 -30.17
N CYS A 318 -24.44 8.81 -30.00
CA CYS A 318 -24.91 8.15 -28.77
C CYS A 318 -24.36 6.73 -28.55
N SER A 319 -23.99 6.00 -29.61
CA SER A 319 -23.47 4.63 -29.49
C SER A 319 -22.07 4.59 -28.85
N LYS A 320 -21.16 5.48 -29.25
CA LYS A 320 -19.80 5.55 -28.69
C LYS A 320 -19.80 6.01 -27.22
N LYS A 321 -20.71 6.91 -26.83
CA LYS A 321 -20.84 7.37 -25.42
C LYS A 321 -21.22 6.23 -24.47
N LYS A 322 -22.01 5.25 -24.90
CA LYS A 322 -22.38 4.08 -24.07
C LYS A 322 -21.18 3.20 -23.73
N LYS A 323 -20.22 3.02 -24.64
CA LYS A 323 -19.00 2.21 -24.38
C LYS A 323 -18.09 2.86 -23.34
N LYS A 324 -17.85 4.18 -23.43
CA LYS A 324 -16.99 4.93 -22.48
C LYS A 324 -17.53 4.89 -21.04
N LYS A 325 -18.86 5.00 -20.88
CA LYS A 325 -19.50 4.90 -19.55
C LYS A 325 -19.30 3.52 -18.91
N ARG A 326 -19.31 2.43 -19.70
CA ARG A 326 -19.14 1.06 -19.19
C ARG A 326 -17.72 0.81 -18.65
N SER A 327 -16.67 1.31 -19.31
CA SER A 327 -15.29 1.08 -18.83
C SER A 327 -15.00 1.80 -17.52
N ASN A 328 -15.48 3.03 -17.34
CA ASN A 328 -15.27 3.76 -16.10
C ASN A 328 -16.03 3.12 -14.93
N VAL A 329 -17.27 2.65 -15.18
CA VAL A 329 -18.04 1.90 -14.18
C VAL A 329 -17.33 0.61 -13.79
N LEU A 330 -16.77 -0.12 -14.76
CA LEU A 330 -15.98 -1.32 -14.47
C LEU A 330 -14.74 -1.00 -13.63
N ALA A 331 -13.98 0.06 -13.96
CA ALA A 331 -12.81 0.44 -13.20
C ALA A 331 -13.13 0.84 -11.75
N VAL A 332 -14.23 1.56 -11.52
CA VAL A 332 -14.73 1.89 -10.18
C VAL A 332 -15.22 0.64 -9.45
N ALA A 333 -15.93 -0.26 -10.13
CA ALA A 333 -16.39 -1.51 -9.54
C ALA A 333 -15.22 -2.41 -9.12
N LEU A 334 -14.18 -2.51 -9.94
CA LEU A 334 -12.95 -3.23 -9.59
C LEU A 334 -12.25 -2.62 -8.38
N ALA A 335 -12.18 -1.28 -8.29
CA ALA A 335 -11.65 -0.60 -7.12
C ALA A 335 -12.48 -0.88 -5.86
N PHE A 336 -13.80 -0.86 -5.95
CA PHE A 336 -14.69 -1.21 -4.85
C PHE A 336 -14.52 -2.68 -4.41
N ILE A 337 -14.47 -3.61 -5.37
CA ILE A 337 -14.27 -5.04 -5.10
C ILE A 337 -12.93 -5.26 -4.39
N TYR A 338 -11.87 -4.67 -4.91
CA TYR A 338 -10.54 -4.72 -4.30
C TYR A 338 -10.55 -4.12 -2.89
N SER A 339 -11.13 -2.94 -2.72
CA SER A 339 -11.07 -2.19 -1.47
C SER A 339 -11.93 -2.78 -0.36
N TYR A 340 -13.05 -3.39 -0.69
CA TYR A 340 -14.02 -3.83 0.30
C TYR A 340 -14.30 -5.34 0.23
N VAL A 341 -14.60 -5.86 -0.97
CA VAL A 341 -15.13 -7.22 -1.12
C VAL A 341 -14.05 -8.29 -0.87
N LEU A 342 -12.83 -8.10 -1.40
CA LEU A 342 -11.77 -9.12 -1.25
C LEU A 342 -11.38 -9.37 0.21
N LEU A 343 -11.44 -8.35 1.06
CA LEU A 343 -11.17 -8.46 2.49
C LEU A 343 -12.29 -9.15 3.27
N VAL A 344 -13.56 -8.84 2.95
CA VAL A 344 -14.72 -9.57 3.49
C VAL A 344 -14.63 -11.06 3.14
N LEU A 345 -14.22 -11.38 1.90
CA LEU A 345 -14.05 -12.76 1.46
C LEU A 345 -12.77 -13.41 2.01
N GLY A 346 -11.82 -12.62 2.54
CA GLY A 346 -10.53 -13.12 3.02
C GLY A 346 -9.62 -13.61 1.91
N LEU A 347 -9.79 -13.10 0.69
CA LEU A 347 -9.02 -13.48 -0.50
C LEU A 347 -7.71 -12.71 -0.62
N GLN A 348 -7.58 -11.60 0.11
CA GLN A 348 -6.41 -10.73 0.07
C GLN A 348 -6.07 -10.23 1.47
N ASP A 349 -4.79 -10.23 1.79
CA ASP A 349 -4.23 -9.65 3.02
C ASP A 349 -3.17 -8.63 2.64
N LEU A 350 -2.04 -9.11 2.08
CA LEU A 350 -1.03 -8.23 1.52
C LEU A 350 -1.56 -7.46 0.32
N GLY A 351 -1.21 -6.19 0.28
CA GLY A 351 -1.54 -5.30 -0.81
C GLY A 351 -3.01 -4.93 -0.84
N SER A 352 -3.75 -5.08 0.25
CA SER A 352 -5.11 -4.59 0.40
C SER A 352 -5.13 -3.29 1.23
N PRO A 353 -6.17 -2.46 1.14
CA PRO A 353 -6.27 -1.21 1.90
C PRO A 353 -6.60 -1.42 3.39
N ASN A 354 -6.17 -2.54 3.98
CA ASN A 354 -6.20 -2.77 5.43
C ASN A 354 -4.82 -2.50 6.06
N MET A 355 -3.94 -1.76 5.38
CA MET A 355 -2.56 -1.61 5.83
C MET A 355 -2.48 -1.05 7.25
N TYR A 356 -1.62 -1.66 8.07
CA TYR A 356 -1.41 -1.28 9.47
C TYR A 356 -2.69 -1.26 10.31
N SER A 357 -3.74 -1.97 9.90
CA SER A 357 -5.02 -1.94 10.60
C SER A 357 -5.11 -2.94 11.74
N ASN A 358 -4.14 -3.81 11.97
CA ASN A 358 -4.29 -4.95 12.90
C ASN A 358 -5.53 -5.83 12.57
N LEU A 359 -6.06 -5.78 11.34
CA LEU A 359 -7.20 -6.59 10.92
C LEU A 359 -6.80 -8.07 10.90
N ARG A 360 -7.57 -8.89 11.61
CA ARG A 360 -7.38 -10.34 11.64
C ARG A 360 -8.12 -10.98 10.49
N LEU A 361 -7.37 -11.68 9.63
CA LEU A 361 -7.96 -12.54 8.60
C LEU A 361 -7.92 -14.03 8.98
N ALA A 362 -7.17 -14.41 10.01
CA ALA A 362 -7.17 -15.74 10.63
C ALA A 362 -7.46 -15.61 12.14
N GLY A 363 -8.05 -16.63 12.76
CA GLY A 363 -8.37 -16.59 14.19
C GLY A 363 -9.63 -15.76 14.51
N GLY A 364 -10.55 -15.64 13.57
CA GLY A 364 -11.82 -14.94 13.77
C GLY A 364 -11.75 -13.42 13.57
N PRO A 365 -12.90 -12.77 13.31
CA PRO A 365 -12.95 -11.37 12.93
C PRO A 365 -12.69 -10.48 14.16
N ASN A 366 -12.09 -9.32 13.96
CA ASN A 366 -12.03 -8.26 14.98
C ASN A 366 -12.62 -6.93 14.50
N HIS A 367 -13.12 -6.88 13.26
CA HIS A 367 -13.75 -5.69 12.70
C HIS A 367 -15.13 -5.46 13.30
N LEU A 368 -15.45 -4.21 13.64
CA LEU A 368 -16.63 -3.87 14.43
C LEU A 368 -17.94 -3.91 13.65
N LEU A 369 -17.88 -3.72 12.32
CA LEU A 369 -19.07 -3.58 11.47
C LEU A 369 -19.34 -4.74 10.52
N VAL A 370 -18.31 -5.43 10.03
CA VAL A 370 -18.43 -6.47 9.00
C VAL A 370 -17.47 -7.62 9.33
N PRO A 371 -17.84 -8.89 9.07
CA PRO A 371 -16.92 -9.99 9.26
C PRO A 371 -15.83 -9.97 8.17
N ALA A 372 -14.58 -9.78 8.57
CA ALA A 372 -13.46 -10.06 7.70
C ALA A 372 -13.28 -11.58 7.52
N ALA A 373 -12.80 -11.99 6.34
CA ALA A 373 -12.51 -13.38 6.00
C ALA A 373 -13.68 -14.37 6.17
N TRP A 374 -14.91 -13.95 5.87
CA TRP A 374 -16.11 -14.78 6.01
C TRP A 374 -16.09 -16.02 5.11
N TRP A 375 -15.91 -15.85 3.79
CA TRP A 375 -15.85 -16.98 2.84
C TRP A 375 -14.69 -17.91 3.15
N ARG A 376 -13.56 -17.33 3.54
CA ARG A 376 -12.34 -18.05 3.84
C ARG A 376 -12.51 -19.06 4.98
N ARG A 377 -13.36 -18.83 5.99
CA ARG A 377 -13.63 -19.82 7.06
C ARG A 377 -14.17 -21.14 6.49
N THR A 378 -15.07 -21.06 5.52
CA THR A 378 -15.62 -22.23 4.84
C THR A 378 -14.53 -22.97 4.05
N VAL A 379 -13.65 -22.20 3.40
CA VAL A 379 -12.57 -22.72 2.56
C VAL A 379 -11.44 -23.33 3.39
N GLU A 380 -10.99 -22.67 4.46
CA GLU A 380 -9.85 -23.08 5.30
C GLU A 380 -9.96 -24.50 5.83
N ARG A 381 -11.18 -24.94 6.21
CA ARG A 381 -11.46 -26.32 6.62
C ARG A 381 -11.03 -27.34 5.56
N THR A 382 -11.11 -26.95 4.29
CA THR A 382 -10.74 -27.79 3.15
C THR A 382 -9.23 -27.78 2.86
N TYR A 383 -8.53 -26.71 3.24
CA TYR A 383 -7.12 -26.49 2.84
C TYR A 383 -6.10 -26.66 3.98
N GLY A 384 -6.51 -27.18 5.13
CA GLY A 384 -5.62 -27.52 6.25
C GLY A 384 -5.55 -26.49 7.37
N GLY A 385 -6.41 -25.47 7.36
CA GLY A 385 -6.58 -24.52 8.46
C GLY A 385 -5.37 -23.59 8.72
N VAL A 386 -5.13 -23.31 10.00
CA VAL A 386 -4.05 -22.45 10.49
C VAL A 386 -2.93 -23.31 11.06
N VAL A 387 -1.70 -22.97 10.68
CA VAL A 387 -0.47 -23.62 11.10
C VAL A 387 0.30 -22.68 12.03
N ARG A 388 0.73 -23.18 13.19
CA ARG A 388 1.68 -22.52 14.07
C ARG A 388 3.07 -23.10 13.85
N VAL A 389 3.99 -22.28 13.35
CA VAL A 389 5.40 -22.67 13.18
C VAL A 389 6.12 -22.43 14.49
N GLU A 390 6.55 -23.52 15.13
CA GLU A 390 7.15 -23.53 16.47
C GLU A 390 8.66 -23.30 16.42
N ALA A 391 9.32 -23.93 15.44
CA ALA A 391 10.77 -23.86 15.29
C ALA A 391 11.17 -24.10 13.84
N THR A 392 12.32 -23.55 13.44
CA THR A 392 12.96 -23.92 12.17
C THR A 392 14.46 -23.63 12.20
N THR A 393 15.24 -24.45 11.50
CA THR A 393 16.66 -24.17 11.23
C THR A 393 16.88 -23.41 9.92
N SER A 394 15.83 -23.17 9.12
CA SER A 394 15.92 -22.46 7.85
C SER A 394 16.36 -21.01 8.05
N THR A 395 17.54 -20.66 7.54
CA THR A 395 18.07 -19.29 7.55
C THR A 395 17.14 -18.33 6.81
N PHE A 396 16.51 -18.79 5.73
CA PHE A 396 15.54 -18.03 4.94
C PHE A 396 14.32 -17.65 5.77
N VAL A 397 13.72 -18.62 6.46
CA VAL A 397 12.50 -18.40 7.26
C VAL A 397 12.81 -17.52 8.46
N ARG A 398 13.88 -17.83 9.21
CA ARG A 398 14.28 -17.07 10.42
C ARG A 398 14.57 -15.60 10.16
N ARG A 399 15.03 -15.25 8.95
CA ARG A 399 15.31 -13.86 8.56
C ARG A 399 14.08 -13.08 8.09
N ARG A 400 12.98 -13.76 7.75
CA ARG A 400 11.81 -13.13 7.08
C ARG A 400 10.51 -13.26 7.86
N TYR A 401 10.43 -14.17 8.82
CA TYR A 401 9.21 -14.48 9.54
C TYR A 401 9.48 -14.56 11.05
N PRO A 402 8.70 -13.85 11.89
CA PRO A 402 7.75 -12.78 11.54
C PRO A 402 8.44 -11.44 11.20
N ALA A 403 9.77 -11.42 11.14
CA ALA A 403 10.63 -10.27 10.92
C ALA A 403 10.44 -9.15 11.97
N ASP A 404 11.17 -9.27 13.07
CA ASP A 404 11.26 -8.23 14.10
C ASP A 404 12.12 -7.06 13.60
N PHE A 405 11.55 -5.86 13.60
CA PHE A 405 12.13 -4.58 13.22
C PHE A 405 12.23 -3.59 14.39
N THR A 406 12.04 -4.06 15.62
CA THR A 406 12.06 -3.21 16.83
C THR A 406 13.37 -2.43 16.94
N ASP A 407 14.50 -3.08 16.73
CA ASP A 407 15.83 -2.46 16.79
C ASP A 407 16.10 -1.47 15.63
N ALA A 408 15.29 -1.53 14.57
CA ALA A 408 15.37 -0.60 13.45
C ALA A 408 14.49 0.65 13.64
N LEU A 409 13.65 0.69 14.69
CA LEU A 409 12.83 1.85 15.01
C LEU A 409 13.71 3.05 15.35
N GLN A 410 13.43 4.16 14.69
CA GLN A 410 14.05 5.44 14.98
C GLN A 410 13.01 6.45 15.48
N PRO A 411 13.42 7.41 16.33
CA PRO A 411 14.70 7.44 17.05
C PRO A 411 14.82 6.32 18.10
N ALA A 412 16.02 6.09 18.65
CA ALA A 412 16.28 4.98 19.59
C ALA A 412 15.46 5.04 20.90
N ILE A 413 14.83 6.17 21.22
CA ILE A 413 13.93 6.33 22.38
C ILE A 413 12.55 5.70 22.15
N VAL A 414 12.18 5.34 20.92
CA VAL A 414 10.82 4.87 20.60
C VAL A 414 10.40 3.62 21.39
N PRO A 415 11.25 2.58 21.58
CA PRO A 415 10.90 1.46 22.44
C PRO A 415 10.54 1.88 23.87
N ASP A 416 11.26 2.86 24.45
CA ASP A 416 10.93 3.40 25.77
C ASP A 416 9.59 4.15 25.77
N LEU A 417 9.27 4.88 24.70
CA LEU A 417 8.00 5.61 24.57
C LEU A 417 6.82 4.65 24.40
N LEU A 418 7.01 3.55 23.66
CA LEU A 418 6.05 2.47 23.52
C LEU A 418 5.82 1.78 24.88
N ALA A 419 6.89 1.44 25.61
CA ALA A 419 6.77 0.88 26.94
C ALA A 419 6.03 1.84 27.88
N ALA A 420 6.36 3.13 27.85
CA ALA A 420 5.71 4.16 28.66
C ALA A 420 4.22 4.32 28.33
N SER A 421 3.80 4.08 27.07
CA SER A 421 2.39 4.15 26.68
C SER A 421 1.58 2.89 27.02
N GLY A 422 2.22 1.86 27.60
CA GLY A 422 1.59 0.56 27.83
C GLY A 422 1.46 -0.29 26.56
N TYR A 423 2.21 0.05 25.51
CA TYR A 423 2.26 -0.75 24.29
C TYR A 423 3.07 -2.02 24.53
N LEU A 424 2.44 -3.18 24.38
CA LEU A 424 2.99 -4.43 24.89
C LEU A 424 2.83 -5.60 23.89
N PRO A 425 3.90 -6.39 23.66
CA PRO A 425 5.29 -6.01 23.91
C PRO A 425 5.66 -4.80 23.04
N ALA A 426 6.69 -4.05 23.43
CA ALA A 426 7.23 -2.94 22.66
C ALA A 426 8.00 -3.42 21.42
N THR A 427 7.36 -4.27 20.60
CA THR A 427 7.92 -4.84 19.39
C THR A 427 7.19 -4.38 18.14
N PHE A 428 7.90 -4.43 17.02
CA PHE A 428 7.40 -4.12 15.69
C PHE A 428 7.75 -5.23 14.72
N PHE A 429 6.74 -5.92 14.19
CA PHE A 429 6.94 -6.96 13.18
C PHE A 429 6.58 -6.41 11.80
N HIS A 430 7.37 -6.70 10.77
CA HIS A 430 7.09 -6.21 9.41
C HIS A 430 7.49 -7.24 8.35
N PRO A 431 6.82 -8.40 8.33
CA PRO A 431 7.19 -9.52 7.47
C PRO A 431 7.12 -9.16 5.98
N ALA A 432 6.16 -8.34 5.55
CA ALA A 432 6.09 -8.01 4.13
C ALA A 432 7.13 -6.97 3.68
N LYS A 433 7.72 -6.17 4.58
CA LYS A 433 8.92 -5.38 4.22
C LYS A 433 10.09 -6.29 3.81
N ALA A 434 10.28 -7.38 4.54
CA ALA A 434 11.31 -8.38 4.23
C ALA A 434 11.03 -9.15 2.91
N ARG A 435 9.76 -9.23 2.49
CA ARG A 435 9.33 -9.98 1.30
C ARG A 435 9.16 -9.14 0.05
N VAL A 436 8.56 -7.95 0.17
CA VAL A 436 8.26 -7.08 -0.95
C VAL A 436 9.51 -6.34 -1.43
N LEU A 437 10.35 -5.84 -0.51
CA LEU A 437 11.53 -5.06 -0.91
C LEU A 437 12.67 -5.92 -1.47
N ARG A 438 12.64 -7.25 -1.28
CA ARG A 438 13.64 -8.24 -1.73
C ARG A 438 15.10 -7.96 -1.34
N THR A 439 15.42 -6.83 -0.74
CA THR A 439 16.76 -6.42 -0.34
C THR A 439 17.02 -6.87 1.10
N LEU A 440 18.01 -7.76 1.26
CA LEU A 440 18.50 -8.22 2.57
C LEU A 440 19.07 -7.07 3.42
N ALA A 441 19.41 -5.93 2.81
CA ALA A 441 20.02 -4.78 3.46
C ALA A 441 19.16 -4.12 4.56
N ILE A 442 17.86 -4.43 4.61
CA ILE A 442 16.92 -3.83 5.57
C ILE A 442 16.58 -4.80 6.71
N ILE A 443 16.92 -6.08 6.60
CA ILE A 443 16.62 -7.08 7.63
C ILE A 443 17.70 -7.01 8.71
N PRO A 444 17.34 -6.79 9.99
CA PRO A 444 18.31 -6.82 11.08
C PRO A 444 19.12 -8.14 11.07
N PRO A 445 20.46 -8.09 11.22
CA PRO A 445 21.33 -9.26 11.08
C PRO A 445 21.09 -10.32 12.17
N ARG A 446 20.51 -9.92 13.30
CA ARG A 446 20.10 -10.81 14.39
C ARG A 446 18.61 -10.62 14.63
N GLN A 447 17.82 -11.64 14.30
CA GLN A 447 16.42 -11.70 14.67
C GLN A 447 16.23 -12.76 15.73
N ARG A 448 15.57 -12.39 16.83
CA ARG A 448 15.06 -13.36 17.79
C ARG A 448 14.01 -14.21 17.08
N TRP A 449 14.09 -15.52 17.25
CA TRP A 449 13.03 -16.39 16.77
C TRP A 449 11.77 -16.16 17.61
N VAL A 450 10.65 -15.93 16.93
CA VAL A 450 9.33 -15.80 17.52
C VAL A 450 8.43 -16.77 16.76
N PRO A 451 7.81 -17.76 17.44
CA PRO A 451 6.82 -18.61 16.80
C PRO A 451 5.73 -17.77 16.13
N PHE A 452 5.12 -18.27 15.06
CA PHE A 452 4.11 -17.50 14.36
C PHE A 452 3.05 -18.42 13.75
N THR A 453 1.87 -17.88 13.56
CA THR A 453 0.79 -18.54 12.83
C THR A 453 0.70 -18.02 11.41
N VAL A 454 0.44 -18.92 10.47
CA VAL A 454 0.15 -18.65 9.07
C VAL A 454 -0.94 -19.60 8.60
N LEU A 455 -1.48 -19.31 7.43
CA LEU A 455 -2.38 -20.24 6.76
C LEU A 455 -1.65 -21.42 6.19
N ALA A 456 -2.29 -22.59 6.16
CA ALA A 456 -1.71 -23.80 5.58
C ALA A 456 -1.20 -23.63 4.14
N PHE A 457 -1.89 -22.85 3.30
CA PHE A 457 -1.43 -22.59 1.94
C PHE A 457 -0.24 -21.61 1.90
N GLU A 458 -0.19 -20.62 2.80
CA GLU A 458 0.96 -19.72 2.91
C GLU A 458 2.16 -20.43 3.53
N PHE A 459 1.92 -21.38 4.44
CA PHE A 459 2.92 -22.31 4.94
C PHE A 459 3.52 -23.15 3.81
N ARG A 460 2.69 -23.71 2.90
CA ARG A 460 3.19 -24.40 1.70
C ARG A 460 4.02 -23.49 0.80
N ARG A 461 3.65 -22.22 0.65
CA ARG A 461 4.48 -21.24 -0.07
C ARG A 461 5.82 -21.04 0.64
N LEU A 462 5.81 -20.84 1.95
CA LEU A 462 7.00 -20.66 2.77
C LEU A 462 7.96 -21.84 2.64
N ILE A 463 7.46 -23.08 2.72
CA ILE A 463 8.26 -24.29 2.47
C ILE A 463 8.87 -24.26 1.07
N SER A 464 8.05 -24.00 0.05
CA SER A 464 8.53 -23.94 -1.34
C SER A 464 9.58 -22.86 -1.58
N GLU A 465 9.50 -21.73 -0.89
CA GLU A 465 10.49 -20.65 -0.99
C GLU A 465 11.79 -20.99 -0.24
N ALA A 466 11.67 -21.65 0.91
CA ALA A 466 12.81 -22.12 1.70
C ALA A 466 13.58 -23.23 0.97
N THR A 467 12.90 -24.23 0.42
CA THR A 467 13.55 -25.31 -0.35
C THR A 467 14.20 -24.79 -1.64
N ALA A 468 13.63 -23.77 -2.27
CA ALA A 468 14.23 -23.12 -3.44
C ALA A 468 15.56 -22.39 -3.14
N GLN A 469 15.92 -22.19 -1.86
CA GLN A 469 17.25 -21.66 -1.51
C GLN A 469 18.35 -22.72 -1.63
N GLY A 470 18.01 -24.01 -1.63
CA GLY A 470 18.98 -25.12 -1.73
C GLY A 470 19.73 -25.45 -0.44
N ASP A 471 19.39 -24.80 0.68
CA ASP A 471 19.95 -25.12 2.00
C ASP A 471 19.10 -26.21 2.68
N PRO A 472 19.70 -27.26 3.27
CA PRO A 472 18.96 -28.21 4.09
C PRO A 472 18.45 -27.53 5.37
N PHE A 473 17.24 -27.89 5.79
CA PHE A 473 16.64 -27.32 7.01
C PHE A 473 15.63 -28.26 7.65
N GLU A 474 15.29 -27.97 8.89
CA GLU A 474 14.23 -28.61 9.65
C GLU A 474 13.18 -27.56 10.02
N ILE A 475 11.92 -27.98 10.07
CA ILE A 475 10.81 -27.17 10.53
C ILE A 475 9.88 -27.99 11.41
N THR A 476 9.48 -27.39 12.53
CA THR A 476 8.53 -27.94 13.48
C THR A 476 7.31 -27.03 13.51
N TYR A 477 6.12 -27.62 13.37
CA TYR A 477 4.87 -26.88 13.36
C TYR A 477 3.71 -27.70 13.92
N ALA A 478 2.67 -27.00 14.31
CA ALA A 478 1.45 -27.54 14.88
C ALA A 478 0.25 -27.08 14.04
N ARG A 479 -0.73 -27.96 13.79
CA ARG A 479 -2.00 -27.56 13.17
C ARG A 479 -2.96 -27.15 14.27
N LEU A 480 -3.39 -25.89 14.26
CA LEU A 480 -4.29 -25.39 15.29
C LEU A 480 -5.73 -25.90 15.02
N PRO A 481 -6.45 -26.34 16.06
CA PRO A 481 -7.83 -26.79 15.90
C PRO A 481 -8.75 -25.61 15.60
N GLY A 482 -9.56 -25.74 14.54
CA GLY A 482 -10.51 -24.72 14.11
C GLY A 482 -9.89 -23.56 13.33
N ASP A 483 -10.74 -22.59 13.00
CA ASP A 483 -10.44 -21.40 12.19
C ASP A 483 -10.65 -20.07 12.96
N THR A 484 -11.10 -20.15 14.22
CA THR A 484 -11.44 -19.00 15.06
C THR A 484 -10.76 -19.09 16.42
N GLY A 485 -10.05 -18.02 16.79
CA GLY A 485 -9.38 -17.93 18.08
C GLY A 485 -8.51 -16.68 18.22
N ASP A 486 -8.52 -16.13 19.42
CA ASP A 486 -7.69 -14.99 19.82
C ASP A 486 -6.21 -15.38 19.98
N GLU A 487 -5.40 -14.51 20.59
CA GLU A 487 -4.00 -14.84 20.86
C GLU A 487 -3.86 -16.00 21.86
N VAL A 488 -4.81 -16.15 22.80
CA VAL A 488 -4.85 -17.29 23.72
C VAL A 488 -4.97 -18.57 22.92
N TRP A 489 -5.93 -18.65 22.01
CA TRP A 489 -6.03 -19.80 21.12
C TRP A 489 -4.74 -20.02 20.30
N ARG A 490 -4.10 -18.96 19.81
CA ARG A 490 -2.82 -19.11 19.07
C ARG A 490 -1.67 -19.60 19.93
N SER A 491 -1.61 -19.29 21.21
CA SER A 491 -0.50 -19.71 22.08
C SER A 491 -0.78 -21.02 22.80
N THR A 492 -2.01 -21.25 23.26
CA THR A 492 -2.33 -22.35 24.17
C THR A 492 -3.05 -23.53 23.51
N SER A 493 -3.61 -23.37 22.31
CA SER A 493 -4.32 -24.50 21.69
C SER A 493 -3.34 -25.61 21.39
N ALA A 494 -3.52 -26.74 22.10
CA ALA A 494 -2.82 -27.97 21.79
C ALA A 494 -3.24 -28.42 20.39
N ALA A 495 -2.26 -28.59 19.51
CA ALA A 495 -2.49 -29.32 18.28
C ALA A 495 -2.61 -30.80 18.62
N ALA A 496 -3.44 -31.54 17.90
CA ALA A 496 -3.51 -33.00 18.05
C ALA A 496 -2.15 -33.69 17.80
N ALA A 497 -1.28 -33.05 17.02
CA ALA A 497 0.11 -33.47 16.83
C ALA A 497 0.99 -32.28 16.47
N THR A 498 2.25 -32.35 16.91
CA THR A 498 3.36 -31.51 16.44
C THR A 498 4.11 -32.25 15.35
N ILE A 499 4.25 -31.63 14.18
CA ILE A 499 4.92 -32.19 13.02
C ILE A 499 6.34 -31.64 12.94
N THR A 500 7.33 -32.51 12.83
CA THR A 500 8.72 -32.16 12.52
C THR A 500 9.10 -32.75 11.17
N ALA A 501 9.57 -31.89 10.26
CA ALA A 501 9.97 -32.28 8.91
C ALA A 501 11.37 -31.74 8.58
N SER A 502 12.21 -32.61 8.02
CA SER A 502 13.55 -32.28 7.56
C SER A 502 13.58 -32.28 6.02
N PHE A 503 14.26 -31.29 5.45
CA PHE A 503 14.43 -31.10 4.01
C PHE A 503 15.91 -31.15 3.66
N ASP A 504 16.23 -31.85 2.56
CA ASP A 504 17.58 -31.87 2.01
C ASP A 504 17.88 -30.65 1.13
N ALA A 505 19.12 -30.56 0.62
CA ALA A 505 19.56 -29.47 -0.27
C ALA A 505 18.85 -29.46 -1.64
N LYS A 506 18.17 -30.56 -2.01
CA LYS A 506 17.33 -30.62 -3.23
C LYS A 506 15.90 -30.18 -2.96
N GLY A 507 15.57 -29.87 -1.71
CA GLY A 507 14.22 -29.49 -1.30
C GLY A 507 13.29 -30.68 -1.09
N LEU A 508 13.80 -31.91 -1.05
CA LEU A 508 13.01 -33.11 -0.78
C LEU A 508 12.85 -33.31 0.73
N CYS A 509 11.62 -33.61 1.17
CA CYS A 509 11.35 -33.96 2.55
C CYS A 509 11.94 -35.34 2.85
N SER A 510 13.07 -35.39 3.56
CA SER A 510 13.83 -36.61 3.84
C SER A 510 13.29 -37.36 5.05
N ASN A 511 12.77 -36.64 6.04
CA ASN A 511 12.12 -37.19 7.22
C ASN A 511 10.89 -36.35 7.59
N CYS A 512 9.84 -37.00 8.05
CA CYS A 512 8.66 -36.33 8.60
C CYS A 512 8.02 -37.20 9.66
N SER A 513 7.94 -36.68 10.88
CA SER A 513 7.28 -37.34 12.01
C SER A 513 6.22 -36.46 12.64
N ALA A 514 5.12 -37.06 13.08
CA ALA A 514 4.07 -36.47 13.87
C ALA A 514 4.19 -36.97 15.31
N THR A 515 4.40 -36.06 16.27
CA THR A 515 4.46 -36.36 17.70
C THR A 515 3.18 -35.89 18.37
N THR A 516 2.46 -36.79 19.02
CA THR A 516 1.26 -36.47 19.82
C THR A 516 1.63 -36.03 21.24
N ASP A 517 0.66 -35.53 22.00
CA ASP A 517 0.86 -35.11 23.41
C ASP A 517 1.36 -36.25 24.30
N ASP A 518 1.06 -37.50 23.97
CA ASP A 518 1.55 -38.71 24.65
C ASP A 518 3.01 -39.06 24.29
N ASN A 519 3.74 -38.16 23.61
CA ASN A 519 5.08 -38.36 23.04
C ASN A 519 5.19 -39.55 22.07
N ILE A 520 4.07 -40.00 21.52
CA ILE A 520 4.07 -41.04 20.48
C ILE A 520 4.43 -40.39 19.16
N SER A 521 5.57 -40.80 18.59
CA SER A 521 6.05 -40.37 17.28
C SER A 521 5.66 -41.38 16.21
N ALA A 522 5.01 -40.91 15.15
CA ALA A 522 4.64 -41.70 13.98
C ALA A 522 5.12 -41.02 12.69
N ALA A 523 5.29 -41.77 11.61
CA ALA A 523 5.56 -41.18 10.31
C ALA A 523 4.38 -40.29 9.86
N CYS A 524 4.69 -39.15 9.23
CA CYS A 524 3.64 -38.27 8.71
C CYS A 524 2.78 -38.93 7.63
N ASP A 525 1.51 -38.53 7.57
CA ASP A 525 0.59 -38.87 6.49
C ASP A 525 1.17 -38.45 5.11
N PRO A 526 0.99 -39.24 4.03
CA PRO A 526 1.43 -38.86 2.69
C PRO A 526 0.89 -37.51 2.20
N HIS A 527 -0.26 -37.08 2.70
CA HIS A 527 -0.93 -35.82 2.39
C HIS A 527 -0.63 -34.71 3.42
N GLU A 528 0.39 -34.89 4.27
CA GLU A 528 0.83 -33.86 5.20
C GLU A 528 1.28 -32.58 4.46
N LEU A 529 1.05 -31.40 5.04
CA LEU A 529 1.23 -30.10 4.36
C LEU A 529 2.63 -29.91 3.79
N VAL A 530 3.66 -30.38 4.50
CA VAL A 530 5.07 -30.34 4.06
C VAL A 530 5.39 -31.23 2.87
N ARG A 531 4.55 -32.24 2.58
CA ARG A 531 4.70 -33.17 1.45
C ARG A 531 3.89 -32.74 0.23
N LEU A 532 2.93 -31.83 0.40
CA LEU A 532 2.12 -31.34 -0.71
C LEU A 532 2.97 -30.48 -1.66
N PRO A 533 2.68 -30.52 -2.98
CA PRO A 533 3.40 -29.69 -3.94
C PRO A 533 3.20 -28.19 -3.64
N PRO A 534 4.03 -27.31 -4.23
CA PRO A 534 3.78 -25.87 -4.17
C PRO A 534 2.39 -25.50 -4.67
N LEU A 535 1.86 -24.37 -4.21
CA LEU A 535 0.59 -23.87 -4.71
C LEU A 535 0.65 -23.62 -6.24
N PRO A 536 -0.47 -23.82 -6.96
CA PRO A 536 -0.57 -23.46 -8.37
C PRO A 536 -0.14 -22.00 -8.60
N TYR A 537 0.46 -21.73 -9.75
CA TYR A 537 0.99 -20.39 -10.08
C TYR A 537 -0.03 -19.27 -9.87
N ILE A 538 -1.28 -19.47 -10.31
CA ILE A 538 -2.36 -18.49 -10.17
C ILE A 538 -2.67 -18.23 -8.68
N ALA A 539 -2.82 -19.28 -7.86
CA ALA A 539 -3.03 -19.11 -6.42
C ALA A 539 -1.86 -18.32 -5.80
N ARG A 540 -0.62 -18.67 -6.16
CA ARG A 540 0.57 -17.92 -5.70
C ARG A 540 0.56 -16.45 -6.09
N LYS A 541 -0.16 -16.04 -7.13
CA LYS A 541 -0.30 -14.63 -7.53
C LYS A 541 -1.33 -13.88 -6.70
N PHE A 542 -2.40 -14.52 -6.26
CA PHE A 542 -3.51 -13.80 -5.60
C PHE A 542 -3.59 -14.00 -4.09
N THR A 543 -2.95 -15.03 -3.54
CA THR A 543 -3.07 -15.36 -2.11
C THR A 543 -1.75 -15.11 -1.37
N PHE A 544 -1.61 -13.99 -0.68
CA PHE A 544 -0.45 -13.74 0.18
C PHE A 544 -0.91 -13.19 1.51
N PHE A 545 -0.52 -13.89 2.57
CA PHE A 545 -0.98 -13.64 3.93
C PHE A 545 0.21 -13.45 4.85
N LEU A 546 0.06 -12.53 5.80
CA LEU A 546 1.14 -12.20 6.72
C LEU A 546 1.21 -13.25 7.84
N PRO A 547 2.41 -13.60 8.32
CA PRO A 547 2.57 -14.34 9.55
C PRO A 547 2.13 -13.48 10.74
N TYR A 548 1.38 -14.08 11.67
CA TYR A 548 1.03 -13.45 12.94
C TYR A 548 1.92 -14.02 14.05
N PRO A 549 2.81 -13.23 14.67
CA PRO A 549 3.67 -13.68 15.76
C PRO A 549 2.83 -14.18 16.95
N VAL A 550 3.29 -15.25 17.58
CA VAL A 550 2.74 -15.78 18.82
C VAL A 550 3.65 -15.35 19.94
N LEU A 551 3.12 -14.50 20.81
CA LEU A 551 3.86 -13.88 21.90
C LEU A 551 3.42 -14.51 23.21
N ASP A 552 4.27 -15.36 23.76
CA ASP A 552 4.06 -15.90 25.10
C ASP A 552 4.41 -14.82 26.14
N ARG A 553 3.47 -14.51 27.02
CA ARG A 553 3.76 -13.71 28.20
C ARG A 553 3.54 -14.59 29.43
N GLY A 554 4.41 -14.45 30.42
CA GLY A 554 4.28 -15.17 31.69
C GLY A 554 2.97 -14.88 32.44
N ASP A 555 2.23 -13.83 32.06
CA ASP A 555 0.90 -13.44 32.54
C ASP A 555 -0.24 -13.74 31.54
N GLY A 556 0.04 -14.43 30.44
CA GLY A 556 -0.91 -14.75 29.36
C GLY A 556 -0.76 -13.84 28.13
N PRO A 557 -1.12 -14.31 26.93
CA PRO A 557 -0.89 -13.56 25.69
C PRO A 557 -1.73 -12.28 25.62
N PRO A 558 -1.29 -11.25 24.85
CA PRO A 558 -2.09 -10.04 24.67
C PRO A 558 -3.46 -10.35 24.07
N PRO A 559 -4.48 -9.49 24.23
CA PRO A 559 -5.77 -9.69 23.57
C PRO A 559 -5.65 -9.61 22.03
N HIS A 560 -4.65 -8.88 21.54
CA HIS A 560 -4.45 -8.58 20.12
C HIS A 560 -2.98 -8.68 19.71
N VAL A 561 -2.75 -8.93 18.42
CA VAL A 561 -1.40 -8.93 17.86
C VAL A 561 -0.89 -7.49 17.90
N PRO A 562 0.34 -7.21 18.37
CA PRO A 562 0.94 -5.89 18.20
C PRO A 562 1.06 -5.55 16.71
N CYS A 563 1.33 -4.30 16.40
CA CYS A 563 1.44 -3.81 15.04
C CYS A 563 2.30 -4.72 14.15
N ILE A 564 1.64 -5.29 13.14
CA ILE A 564 2.30 -5.97 12.03
C ILE A 564 2.22 -5.06 10.82
N GLY A 565 3.38 -4.63 10.35
CA GLY A 565 3.48 -3.94 9.08
C GLY A 565 3.20 -4.89 7.92
N PRO A 566 2.32 -4.51 6.98
CA PRO A 566 2.00 -5.31 5.81
C PRO A 566 3.12 -5.26 4.78
#